data_AF-F1YEC0-F1
#
_entry.id   AF-F1YEC0-F1
#
_cell.length_a   1.000
_cell.length_b   1.000
_cell.length_c   1.000
_cell.angle_alpha   90.00
_cell.angle_beta   90.00
_cell.angle_gamma   90.00
#
_symmetry.space_group_name_H-M   'P 1'
#
loop_
_entity.id
_entity.type
_entity.pdbx_description
1 polymer ?
#
loop_
_entity_poly.entity_id
_entity_poly.type
_entity_poly.pdbx_seq_one_letter_code
_entity_poly.pdbx_strand_id
1 'polypeptide(L)'
;MTYDGSFSLTDEVMAILSPVAERVARLRNPAVMLGDIDVLVAETAATLDQIAEIVAKREAAQRVAHLRSIEQRSTALGALLRTRPRIGAPAVTAGMLPSCEWMMLLSPTSDALEGPLSDLLGLPAPRVESGSPVTGRVDEGRRSRAVEDAFRGLDAAATAVTARLDRLEASEARIASRRLPRRATANSVLRDLGVASWAEQPSITTANRNSSVGGKP
;
A
#
# COMPACT_ATOMS: atom_id res chain seq x y z
N MET A 1 -12.98 5.27 16.53
CA MET A 1 -13.83 6.00 15.56
C MET A 1 -15.23 5.40 15.64
N THR A 2 -16.32 6.17 15.47
CA THR A 2 -17.69 5.60 15.51
C THR A 2 -18.25 5.63 14.09
N TYR A 3 -18.47 4.45 13.51
CA TYR A 3 -18.95 4.30 12.13
C TYR A 3 -20.47 4.50 12.09
N ASP A 4 -20.93 5.55 11.43
CA ASP A 4 -22.35 5.97 11.36
C ASP A 4 -23.09 5.40 10.13
N GLY A 5 -22.58 4.33 9.54
CA GLY A 5 -23.12 3.73 8.31
C GLY A 5 -22.61 4.36 7.01
N SER A 6 -21.77 5.40 7.08
CA SER A 6 -21.03 5.95 5.93
C SER A 6 -19.69 5.25 5.66
N PHE A 7 -19.36 4.22 6.45
CA PHE A 7 -18.12 3.45 6.30
C PHE A 7 -18.07 2.77 4.94
N SER A 8 -16.96 2.96 4.25
CA SER A 8 -16.63 2.32 2.97
C SER A 8 -15.34 1.53 3.13
N LEU A 9 -15.44 0.21 3.23
CA LEU A 9 -14.30 -0.69 3.32
C LEU A 9 -13.35 -0.51 2.13
N THR A 10 -13.90 -0.40 0.93
CA THR A 10 -13.09 -0.18 -0.27
C THR A 10 -12.34 1.16 -0.19
N ASP A 11 -13.00 2.24 0.23
CA ASP A 11 -12.33 3.55 0.34
C ASP A 11 -11.25 3.57 1.41
N GLU A 12 -11.46 2.90 2.55
CA GLU A 12 -10.49 2.81 3.63
C GLU A 12 -9.23 2.03 3.21
N VAL A 13 -9.41 0.88 2.54
CA VAL A 13 -8.28 0.12 1.98
C VAL A 13 -7.55 0.96 0.93
N MET A 14 -8.27 1.63 0.04
CA MET A 14 -7.66 2.46 -1.00
C MET A 14 -6.96 3.71 -0.43
N ALA A 15 -7.46 4.28 0.66
CA ALA A 15 -6.83 5.41 1.35
C ALA A 15 -5.46 5.03 1.91
N ILE A 16 -5.28 3.77 2.36
CA ILE A 16 -3.99 3.26 2.83
C ILE A 16 -3.06 2.93 1.66
N LEU A 17 -3.56 2.24 0.63
CA LEU A 17 -2.72 1.73 -0.46
C LEU A 17 -2.31 2.79 -1.48
N SER A 18 -3.19 3.75 -1.80
CA SER A 18 -2.97 4.73 -2.89
C SER A 18 -1.70 5.57 -2.71
N PRO A 19 -1.44 6.18 -1.53
CA PRO A 19 -0.22 6.97 -1.33
C PRO A 19 1.05 6.13 -1.49
N VAL A 20 1.02 4.86 -1.10
CA VAL A 20 2.16 3.94 -1.23
C VAL A 20 2.40 3.62 -2.71
N ALA A 21 1.35 3.26 -3.45
CA ALA A 21 1.47 2.91 -4.86
C ALA A 21 1.96 4.06 -5.73
N GLU A 22 1.43 5.27 -5.51
CA GLU A 22 1.88 6.45 -6.24
C GLU A 22 3.39 6.70 -6.05
N ARG A 23 3.91 6.49 -4.84
CA ARG A 23 5.33 6.65 -4.56
C ARG A 23 6.17 5.56 -5.19
N VAL A 24 5.73 4.30 -5.11
CA VAL A 24 6.39 3.16 -5.76
C VAL A 24 6.49 3.36 -7.27
N ALA A 25 5.41 3.81 -7.92
CA ALA A 25 5.39 4.04 -9.37
C ALA A 25 6.35 5.14 -9.84
N ARG A 26 6.68 6.10 -8.96
CA ARG A 26 7.64 7.19 -9.26
C ARG A 26 9.10 6.79 -9.05
N LEU A 27 9.39 5.65 -8.44
CA LEU A 27 10.76 5.17 -8.29
C LEU A 27 11.39 4.90 -9.65
N ARG A 28 12.70 5.14 -9.76
CA ARG A 28 13.44 4.82 -10.98
C ARG A 28 13.43 3.31 -11.31
N ASN A 29 13.38 2.47 -10.27
CA ASN A 29 13.27 1.02 -10.40
C ASN A 29 12.25 0.48 -9.40
N PRO A 30 10.95 0.47 -9.72
CA PRO A 30 9.90 0.02 -8.80
C PRO A 30 10.05 -1.45 -8.36
N ALA A 31 10.68 -2.29 -9.18
CA ALA A 31 10.86 -3.73 -8.91
C ALA A 31 11.64 -4.02 -7.61
N VAL A 32 12.42 -3.06 -7.09
CA VAL A 32 13.12 -3.22 -5.79
C VAL A 32 12.15 -3.31 -4.61
N MET A 33 10.90 -2.89 -4.79
CA MET A 33 9.85 -2.91 -3.77
C MET A 33 8.96 -4.15 -3.85
N LEU A 34 9.16 -5.07 -4.80
CA LEU A 34 8.25 -6.19 -5.04
C LEU A 34 7.96 -7.00 -3.77
N GLY A 35 9.00 -7.40 -3.03
CA GLY A 35 8.81 -8.19 -1.80
C GLY A 35 8.11 -7.41 -0.68
N ASP A 36 8.34 -6.11 -0.58
CA ASP A 36 7.65 -5.25 0.39
C ASP A 36 6.15 -5.09 0.03
N ILE A 37 5.84 -5.01 -1.27
CA ILE A 37 4.45 -4.93 -1.77
C ILE A 37 3.73 -6.28 -1.68
N ASP A 38 4.41 -7.41 -1.90
CA ASP A 38 3.85 -8.75 -1.67
C ASP A 38 3.39 -8.90 -0.22
N VAL A 39 4.20 -8.45 0.75
CA VAL A 39 3.82 -8.44 2.17
C VAL A 39 2.63 -7.53 2.43
N LEU A 40 2.62 -6.32 1.86
CA LEU A 40 1.50 -5.38 2.02
C LEU A 40 0.18 -5.95 1.46
N VAL A 41 0.22 -6.60 0.29
CA VAL A 41 -0.94 -7.25 -0.32
C VAL A 41 -1.39 -8.47 0.50
N ALA A 42 -0.45 -9.23 1.06
CA ALA A 42 -0.78 -10.34 1.96
C ALA A 42 -1.47 -9.87 3.24
N GLU A 43 -1.00 -8.79 3.85
CA GLU A 43 -1.64 -8.18 5.02
C GLU A 43 -3.01 -7.58 4.67
N THR A 44 -3.16 -6.98 3.48
CA THR A 44 -4.47 -6.51 2.99
C THR A 44 -5.45 -7.68 2.87
N ALA A 45 -5.03 -8.80 2.27
CA ALA A 45 -5.86 -10.00 2.17
C ALA A 45 -6.20 -10.59 3.55
N ALA A 46 -5.26 -10.57 4.49
CA ALA A 46 -5.48 -11.02 5.86
C ALA A 46 -6.48 -10.13 6.61
N THR A 47 -6.41 -8.80 6.44
CA THR A 47 -7.40 -7.85 6.97
C THR A 47 -8.79 -8.14 6.41
N LEU A 48 -8.91 -8.32 5.09
CA LEU A 48 -10.19 -8.67 4.46
C LEU A 48 -10.72 -10.03 4.94
N ASP A 49 -9.85 -11.02 5.16
CA ASP A 49 -10.25 -12.33 5.71
C ASP A 49 -10.78 -12.23 7.14
N GLN A 50 -10.16 -11.41 7.99
CA GLN A 50 -10.62 -11.15 9.36
C GLN A 50 -11.98 -10.45 9.35
N ILE A 51 -12.17 -9.47 8.47
CA ILE A 51 -13.46 -8.79 8.28
C ILE A 51 -14.53 -9.78 7.80
N ALA A 52 -14.20 -10.62 6.81
CA ALA A 52 -15.10 -11.68 6.34
C ALA A 52 -15.48 -12.66 7.46
N GLU A 53 -14.56 -12.97 8.37
CA GLU A 53 -14.85 -13.79 9.55
C GLU A 53 -15.83 -13.08 10.51
N ILE A 54 -15.68 -11.78 10.75
CA ILE A 54 -16.61 -10.99 11.58
C ILE A 54 -18.03 -11.03 10.99
N VAL A 55 -18.16 -10.79 9.68
CA VAL A 55 -19.44 -10.87 8.96
C VAL A 55 -20.01 -12.29 9.06
N ALA A 56 -19.20 -13.32 8.77
CA ALA A 56 -19.63 -14.71 8.80
C ALA A 56 -20.10 -15.17 10.19
N LYS A 57 -19.49 -14.68 11.28
CA LYS A 57 -19.93 -14.96 12.65
C LYS A 57 -21.38 -14.50 12.88
N ARG A 58 -21.74 -13.31 12.39
CA ARG A 58 -23.11 -12.79 12.50
C ARG A 58 -24.08 -13.62 11.67
N GLU A 59 -23.77 -13.87 10.40
CA GLU A 59 -24.65 -14.66 9.54
C GLU A 59 -24.85 -16.09 10.07
N ALA A 60 -23.76 -16.73 10.51
CA ALA A 60 -23.81 -18.07 11.05
C ALA A 60 -24.67 -18.10 12.33
N ALA A 61 -24.53 -17.11 13.22
CA ALA A 61 -25.35 -16.98 14.42
C ALA A 61 -26.85 -16.87 14.09
N GLN A 62 -27.22 -16.10 13.05
CA GLN A 62 -28.60 -16.00 12.58
C GLN A 62 -29.11 -17.32 12.01
N ARG A 63 -28.30 -18.01 11.19
CA ARG A 63 -28.67 -19.30 10.60
C ARG A 63 -28.95 -20.37 11.65
N VAL A 64 -28.24 -20.36 12.78
CA VAL A 64 -28.41 -21.36 13.86
C VAL A 64 -29.39 -20.93 14.96
N ALA A 65 -30.01 -19.74 14.85
CA ALA A 65 -30.88 -19.19 15.89
C ALA A 65 -32.11 -20.08 16.19
N HIS A 66 -32.60 -20.82 15.19
CA HIS A 66 -33.73 -21.73 15.31
C HIS A 66 -33.44 -23.00 16.12
N LEU A 67 -32.16 -23.34 16.35
CA LEU A 67 -31.76 -24.52 17.13
C LEU A 67 -32.02 -24.28 18.62
N ARG A 68 -32.75 -25.20 19.26
CA ARG A 68 -33.15 -25.10 20.68
C ARG A 68 -32.02 -25.52 21.64
N SER A 69 -31.18 -26.48 21.26
CA SER A 69 -30.06 -26.93 22.08
C SER A 69 -28.85 -26.01 21.90
N ILE A 70 -28.27 -25.58 23.03
CA ILE A 70 -27.03 -24.77 23.06
C ILE A 70 -25.87 -25.54 22.44
N GLU A 71 -25.75 -26.84 22.70
CA GLU A 71 -24.69 -27.70 22.17
C GLU A 71 -24.79 -27.85 20.65
N GLN A 72 -26.01 -28.06 20.14
CA GLN A 72 -26.26 -28.11 18.69
C GLN A 72 -25.92 -26.78 18.03
N ARG A 73 -26.30 -25.65 18.65
CA ARG A 73 -26.00 -24.31 18.16
C ARG A 73 -24.49 -24.05 18.09
N SER A 74 -23.75 -24.38 19.15
CA SER A 74 -22.30 -24.20 19.21
C SER A 74 -21.59 -25.06 18.16
N THR A 75 -21.98 -26.34 18.04
CA THR A 75 -21.42 -27.27 17.05
C THR A 75 -21.68 -26.80 15.62
N ALA A 76 -22.91 -26.38 15.32
CA ALA A 76 -23.29 -25.88 14.00
C ALA A 76 -22.58 -24.57 13.66
N LEU A 77 -22.48 -23.63 14.61
CA LEU A 77 -21.74 -22.39 14.44
C LEU A 77 -20.27 -22.65 14.09
N GLY A 78 -19.60 -23.53 14.85
CA GLY A 78 -18.21 -23.90 14.59
C GLY A 78 -18.02 -24.63 13.25
N ALA A 79 -19.00 -25.42 12.81
CA ALA A 79 -18.97 -26.06 11.48
C ALA A 79 -19.11 -25.04 10.34
N LEU A 80 -20.04 -24.08 10.46
CA LEU A 80 -20.22 -23.01 9.47
C LEU A 80 -18.96 -22.14 9.35
N LEU A 81 -18.35 -21.75 10.48
CA LEU A 81 -17.15 -20.92 10.46
C LEU A 81 -15.92 -21.66 9.90
N ARG A 82 -15.76 -22.96 10.19
CA ARG A 82 -14.66 -23.77 9.64
C ARG A 82 -14.75 -24.00 8.14
N THR A 83 -15.96 -23.99 7.59
CA THR A 83 -16.20 -24.23 6.15
C THR A 83 -16.24 -22.94 5.33
N ARG A 84 -16.07 -21.78 5.97
CA ARG A 84 -15.96 -20.49 5.29
C ARG A 84 -14.74 -20.48 4.33
N PRO A 85 -14.90 -20.05 3.08
CA PRO A 85 -13.76 -19.79 2.19
C PRO A 85 -12.82 -18.74 2.79
N ARG A 86 -11.51 -19.01 2.77
CA ARG A 86 -10.49 -18.03 3.17
C ARG A 86 -10.10 -17.15 1.99
N ILE A 87 -9.90 -15.87 2.27
CA ILE A 87 -9.35 -14.94 1.28
C ILE A 87 -7.84 -15.14 1.23
N GLY A 88 -7.34 -15.51 0.04
CA GLY A 88 -5.92 -15.65 -0.22
C GLY A 88 -5.32 -14.38 -0.79
N ALA A 89 -4.02 -14.16 -0.54
CA ALA A 89 -3.28 -13.08 -1.16
C ALA A 89 -3.11 -13.33 -2.66
N PRO A 90 -3.54 -12.42 -3.55
CA PRO A 90 -3.24 -12.53 -4.97
C PRO A 90 -1.74 -12.32 -5.21
N ALA A 91 -1.20 -12.97 -6.24
CA ALA A 91 0.20 -12.82 -6.60
C ALA A 91 0.45 -11.44 -7.24
N VAL A 92 1.44 -10.70 -6.75
CA VAL A 92 1.91 -9.46 -7.37
C VAL A 92 3.06 -9.77 -8.31
N THR A 93 3.09 -9.09 -9.45
CA THR A 93 4.21 -9.20 -10.40
C THR A 93 4.94 -7.87 -10.51
N ALA A 94 6.23 -7.92 -10.84
CA ALA A 94 7.04 -6.71 -10.99
C ALA A 94 6.46 -5.71 -12.02
N GLY A 95 5.77 -6.22 -13.05
CA GLY A 95 5.14 -5.41 -14.10
C GLY A 95 3.94 -4.59 -13.63
N MET A 96 3.31 -4.96 -12.50
CA MET A 96 2.17 -4.24 -11.94
C MET A 96 2.59 -3.02 -11.12
N LEU A 97 3.84 -2.96 -10.63
CA LEU A 97 4.32 -1.89 -9.75
C LEU A 97 4.25 -0.51 -10.42
N PRO A 98 4.69 -0.31 -11.68
CA PRO A 98 4.63 1.00 -12.33
C PRO A 98 3.22 1.46 -12.69
N SER A 99 2.29 0.53 -12.94
CA SER A 99 0.90 0.85 -13.32
C SER A 99 -0.04 0.96 -12.11
N CYS A 100 0.44 0.64 -10.90
CA CYS A 100 -0.35 0.56 -9.67
C CYS A 100 -1.51 -0.46 -9.71
N GLU A 101 -1.57 -1.33 -10.72
CA GLU A 101 -2.66 -2.32 -10.90
C GLU A 101 -2.79 -3.28 -9.72
N TRP A 102 -1.69 -3.52 -9.00
CA TRP A 102 -1.67 -4.42 -7.84
C TRP A 102 -2.63 -4.00 -6.72
N MET A 103 -2.94 -2.70 -6.58
CA MET A 103 -3.91 -2.22 -5.58
C MET A 103 -5.33 -2.72 -5.86
N MET A 104 -5.66 -2.89 -7.14
CA MET A 104 -7.01 -3.26 -7.58
C MET A 104 -7.28 -4.77 -7.46
N LEU A 105 -6.25 -5.57 -7.21
CA LEU A 105 -6.37 -7.04 -7.16
C LEU A 105 -7.36 -7.52 -6.07
N LEU A 106 -7.49 -6.75 -4.99
CA LEU A 106 -8.37 -7.08 -3.86
C LEU A 106 -9.65 -6.25 -3.82
N SER A 107 -9.83 -5.25 -4.70
CA SER A 107 -11.06 -4.42 -4.73
C SER A 107 -12.34 -5.23 -4.91
N PRO A 108 -12.41 -6.25 -5.79
CA PRO A 108 -13.62 -7.08 -5.87
C PRO A 108 -13.98 -7.78 -4.56
N THR A 109 -12.98 -8.06 -3.71
CA THR A 109 -13.18 -8.71 -2.41
C THR A 109 -13.65 -7.71 -1.36
N SER A 110 -13.09 -6.50 -1.33
CA SER A 110 -13.58 -5.43 -0.44
C SER A 110 -15.01 -5.03 -0.80
N ASP A 111 -15.31 -4.87 -2.09
CA ASP A 111 -16.65 -4.53 -2.58
C ASP A 111 -17.71 -5.57 -2.16
N ALA A 112 -17.35 -6.86 -2.22
CA ALA A 112 -18.25 -7.94 -1.82
C ALA A 112 -18.54 -7.96 -0.30
N LEU A 113 -17.65 -7.41 0.53
CA LEU A 113 -17.79 -7.34 1.98
C LEU A 113 -18.45 -6.03 2.46
N GLU A 114 -18.48 -5.01 1.62
CA GLU A 114 -18.98 -3.66 1.91
C GLU A 114 -20.38 -3.66 2.51
N GLY A 115 -21.36 -4.18 1.78
CA GLY A 115 -22.76 -4.22 2.22
C GLY A 115 -22.95 -4.97 3.53
N PRO A 116 -22.52 -6.25 3.63
CA PRO A 116 -22.64 -7.03 4.87
C PRO A 116 -21.96 -6.40 6.08
N LEU A 117 -20.82 -5.73 5.88
CA LEU A 117 -20.10 -5.03 6.94
C LEU A 117 -20.82 -3.73 7.34
N SER A 118 -21.26 -2.92 6.38
CA SER A 118 -22.03 -1.71 6.65
C SER A 118 -23.33 -2.02 7.39
N ASP A 119 -24.05 -3.07 6.98
CA ASP A 119 -25.21 -3.58 7.72
C ASP A 119 -24.85 -4.03 9.14
N LEU A 120 -23.68 -4.64 9.32
CA LEU A 120 -23.22 -5.09 10.63
C LEU A 120 -22.87 -3.91 11.54
N LEU A 121 -22.30 -2.84 11.01
CA LEU A 121 -21.91 -1.64 11.75
C LEU A 121 -23.11 -0.71 12.02
N GLY A 122 -24.01 -0.55 11.06
CA GLY A 122 -25.21 0.29 11.15
C GLY A 122 -26.33 -0.28 12.04
N LEU A 123 -26.23 -1.54 12.47
CA LEU A 123 -27.18 -2.13 13.41
C LEU A 123 -27.10 -1.40 14.76
N PRO A 124 -28.23 -0.84 15.25
CA PRO A 124 -28.26 -0.18 16.55
C PRO A 124 -27.81 -1.14 17.64
N ALA A 125 -27.04 -0.64 18.60
CA ALA A 125 -26.73 -1.36 19.83
C ALA A 125 -28.01 -2.02 20.40
N PRO A 126 -27.97 -3.31 20.79
CA PRO A 126 -29.15 -3.96 21.36
C PRO A 126 -29.66 -3.13 22.54
N ARG A 127 -30.92 -2.69 22.45
CA ARG A 127 -31.59 -1.98 23.54
C ARG A 127 -31.78 -3.00 24.66
N VAL A 128 -30.97 -2.85 25.71
CA VAL A 128 -31.15 -3.57 26.96
C VAL A 128 -32.46 -3.06 27.54
N GLU A 129 -33.47 -3.93 27.63
CA GLU A 129 -34.71 -3.60 28.32
C GLU A 129 -34.37 -3.14 29.75
N SER A 130 -34.91 -1.97 30.11
CA SER A 130 -34.60 -1.20 31.31
C SER A 130 -34.44 -2.06 32.56
N GLY A 131 -33.19 -2.23 33.00
CA GLY A 131 -32.86 -2.96 34.23
C GLY A 131 -31.36 -3.17 34.47
N SER A 132 -30.52 -3.11 33.43
CA SER A 132 -29.07 -3.27 33.58
C SER A 132 -28.29 -2.14 32.87
N PRO A 133 -27.52 -1.28 33.58
CA PRO A 133 -27.19 0.05 33.06
C PRO A 133 -26.04 0.16 32.03
N VAL A 134 -25.43 -0.93 31.54
CA VAL A 134 -24.09 -0.79 30.92
C VAL A 134 -23.87 -1.52 29.58
N THR A 135 -24.76 -2.39 29.11
CA THR A 135 -24.35 -3.33 28.03
C THR A 135 -24.57 -2.87 26.58
N GLY A 136 -25.55 -2.00 26.28
CA GLY A 136 -25.83 -1.61 24.88
C GLY A 136 -24.65 -0.90 24.17
N ARG A 137 -24.03 0.07 24.83
CA ARG A 137 -22.89 0.85 24.26
C ARG A 137 -21.61 0.02 24.10
N VAL A 138 -21.51 -1.10 24.81
CA VAL A 138 -20.34 -1.98 24.81
C VAL A 138 -20.28 -2.83 23.54
N ASP A 139 -21.43 -3.21 22.98
CA ASP A 139 -21.49 -4.11 21.82
C ASP A 139 -21.23 -3.40 20.48
N GLU A 140 -21.63 -2.13 20.34
CA GLU A 140 -21.25 -1.29 19.20
C GLU A 140 -19.75 -1.00 19.22
N GLY A 141 -19.21 -0.58 20.36
CA GLY A 141 -17.78 -0.36 20.53
C GLY A 141 -16.95 -1.63 20.28
N ARG A 142 -17.49 -2.82 20.58
CA ARG A 142 -16.81 -4.10 20.31
C ARG A 142 -16.74 -4.43 18.83
N ARG A 143 -17.79 -4.16 18.04
CA ARG A 143 -17.80 -4.40 16.58
C ARG A 143 -16.83 -3.48 15.87
N SER A 144 -16.92 -2.17 16.11
CA SER A 144 -16.00 -1.19 15.52
C SER A 144 -14.55 -1.47 15.91
N ARG A 145 -14.30 -1.81 17.18
CA ARG A 145 -12.95 -2.19 17.63
C ARG A 145 -12.44 -3.46 16.97
N ALA A 146 -13.27 -4.46 16.71
CA ALA A 146 -12.86 -5.66 16.00
C ALA A 146 -12.44 -5.35 14.54
N VAL A 147 -13.14 -4.41 13.89
CA VAL A 147 -12.75 -3.90 12.56
C VAL A 147 -11.44 -3.12 12.67
N GLU A 148 -11.33 -2.16 13.59
CA GLU A 148 -10.09 -1.40 13.83
C GLU A 148 -8.90 -2.34 14.11
N ASP A 149 -9.10 -3.39 14.92
CA ASP A 149 -8.07 -4.38 15.23
C ASP A 149 -7.65 -5.18 13.98
N ALA A 150 -8.56 -5.44 13.04
CA ALA A 150 -8.24 -6.08 11.76
C ALA A 150 -7.39 -5.20 10.83
N PHE A 151 -7.52 -3.87 10.92
CA PHE A 151 -6.72 -2.92 10.14
C PHE A 151 -5.30 -2.70 10.68
N ARG A 152 -5.04 -2.99 11.96
CA ARG A 152 -3.71 -2.75 12.56
C ARG A 152 -2.55 -3.43 11.82
N GLY A 153 -2.77 -4.63 11.29
CA GLY A 153 -1.76 -5.37 10.51
C GLY A 153 -1.42 -4.63 9.22
N LEU A 154 -2.45 -4.21 8.48
CA LEU A 154 -2.33 -3.42 7.26
C LEU A 154 -1.64 -2.06 7.53
N ASP A 155 -2.03 -1.35 8.59
CA ASP A 155 -1.40 -0.07 8.96
C ASP A 155 0.08 -0.23 9.28
N ALA A 156 0.45 -1.27 10.02
CA ALA A 156 1.84 -1.56 10.34
C ALA A 156 2.65 -1.90 9.08
N ALA A 157 2.09 -2.69 8.17
CA ALA A 157 2.71 -3.01 6.89
C ALA A 157 2.89 -1.77 6.02
N ALA A 158 1.84 -0.95 5.86
CA ALA A 158 1.89 0.29 5.09
C ALA A 158 2.93 1.28 5.67
N THR A 159 3.02 1.38 7.00
CA THR A 159 4.03 2.17 7.69
C THR A 159 5.44 1.67 7.39
N ALA A 160 5.66 0.35 7.41
CA ALA A 160 6.96 -0.24 7.10
C ALA A 160 7.39 0.02 5.64
N VAL A 161 6.46 -0.11 4.68
CA VAL A 161 6.70 0.21 3.26
C VAL A 161 7.00 1.70 3.08
N THR A 162 6.24 2.57 3.73
CA THR A 162 6.46 4.03 3.71
C THR A 162 7.86 4.39 4.22
N ALA A 163 8.27 3.84 5.37
CA ALA A 163 9.60 4.05 5.92
C ALA A 163 10.72 3.49 5.02
N ARG A 164 10.43 2.46 4.21
CA ARG A 164 11.36 1.95 3.20
C ARG A 164 11.47 2.90 2.01
N LEU A 165 10.34 3.42 1.52
CA LEU A 165 10.31 4.42 0.45
C LEU A 165 11.08 5.69 0.82
N ASP A 166 10.88 6.21 2.03
CA ASP A 166 11.61 7.39 2.53
C ASP A 166 13.13 7.21 2.45
N ARG A 167 13.62 6.00 2.80
CA ARG A 167 15.05 5.66 2.74
C ARG A 167 15.57 5.58 1.30
N LEU A 168 14.77 5.05 0.38
CA LEU A 168 15.13 4.95 -1.04
C LEU A 168 15.18 6.34 -1.69
N GLU A 169 14.15 7.16 -1.49
CA GLU A 169 14.09 8.52 -2.00
C GLU A 169 15.24 9.39 -1.46
N ALA A 170 15.55 9.29 -0.17
CA ALA A 170 16.70 9.97 0.43
C ALA A 170 18.05 9.45 -0.11
N SER A 171 18.14 8.18 -0.51
CA SER A 171 19.33 7.63 -1.16
C SER A 171 19.49 8.20 -2.57
N GLU A 172 18.41 8.23 -3.35
CA GLU A 172 18.42 8.78 -4.71
C GLU A 172 18.76 10.27 -4.72
N ALA A 173 18.19 11.05 -3.80
CA ALA A 173 18.50 12.47 -3.64
C ALA A 173 19.99 12.70 -3.32
N ARG A 174 20.59 11.87 -2.45
CA ARG A 174 22.03 11.92 -2.13
C ARG A 174 22.92 11.54 -3.31
N ILE A 175 22.50 10.58 -4.13
CA ILE A 175 23.23 10.20 -5.35
C ILE A 175 23.15 11.32 -6.39
N ALA A 176 21.96 11.92 -6.56
CA ALA A 176 21.75 13.03 -7.48
C ALA A 176 22.59 14.26 -7.09
N SER A 177 22.61 14.64 -5.81
CA SER A 177 23.42 15.76 -5.33
C SER A 177 24.93 15.51 -5.44
N ARG A 178 25.40 14.26 -5.27
CA ARG A 178 26.81 13.89 -5.53
C ARG A 178 27.19 13.98 -7.01
N ARG A 179 26.26 13.77 -7.93
CA ARG A 179 26.50 13.87 -9.38
C ARG A 179 26.58 15.32 -9.86
N LEU A 180 25.93 16.25 -9.16
CA LEU A 180 25.95 17.69 -9.41
C LEU A 180 26.84 18.37 -8.33
N PRO A 181 28.19 18.37 -8.46
CA PRO A 181 28.83 19.33 -9.35
C PRO A 181 30.21 18.88 -9.89
N ARG A 182 30.57 17.59 -9.97
CA ARG A 182 31.96 17.17 -10.25
C ARG A 182 32.55 17.76 -11.55
N ARG A 183 31.71 18.07 -12.54
CA ARG A 183 32.10 18.74 -13.79
C ARG A 183 32.19 20.27 -13.67
N ALA A 184 31.32 20.90 -12.87
CA ALA A 184 31.34 22.33 -12.59
C ALA A 184 32.49 22.71 -11.64
N THR A 185 32.80 21.85 -10.65
CA THR A 185 33.98 22.00 -9.78
C THR A 185 35.26 21.67 -10.53
N ALA A 186 35.29 20.68 -11.43
CA ALA A 186 36.48 20.43 -12.25
C ALA A 186 36.82 21.64 -13.13
N ASN A 187 35.83 22.24 -13.80
CA ASN A 187 36.07 23.43 -14.62
C ASN A 187 36.42 24.67 -13.79
N SER A 188 35.83 24.86 -12.60
CA SER A 188 36.21 25.97 -11.72
C SER A 188 37.62 25.77 -11.15
N VAL A 189 37.97 24.55 -10.72
CA VAL A 189 39.32 24.22 -10.22
C VAL A 189 40.37 24.35 -11.32
N LEU A 190 40.09 23.90 -12.55
CA LEU A 190 40.99 24.11 -13.69
C LEU A 190 41.21 25.59 -13.97
N ARG A 191 40.14 26.40 -13.88
CA ARG A 191 40.22 27.86 -14.06
C ARG A 191 41.01 28.54 -12.95
N ASP A 192 40.83 28.14 -11.69
CA ASP A 192 41.60 28.65 -10.54
C ASP A 192 43.09 28.27 -10.60
N LEU A 193 43.40 27.12 -11.20
CA LEU A 193 44.78 26.66 -11.43
C LEU A 193 45.40 27.27 -12.70
N GLY A 194 44.69 28.13 -13.44
CA GLY A 194 45.17 28.71 -14.70
C GLY A 194 45.28 27.71 -15.85
N VAL A 195 44.63 26.55 -15.76
CA VAL A 195 44.63 25.51 -16.79
C VAL A 195 43.41 25.71 -17.69
N ALA A 196 43.65 26.03 -18.97
CA ALA A 196 42.59 26.18 -19.96
C ALA A 196 41.77 24.87 -20.08
N SER A 197 40.45 25.00 -20.14
CA SER A 197 39.59 23.82 -20.26
C SER A 197 39.76 23.19 -21.64
N TRP A 198 39.62 21.87 -21.74
CA TRP A 198 39.69 21.15 -23.02
C TRP A 198 38.65 21.62 -24.05
N ALA A 199 37.59 22.33 -23.62
CA ALA A 199 36.59 22.92 -24.50
C ALA A 199 37.05 24.23 -25.17
N GLU A 200 38.12 24.87 -24.67
CA GLU A 200 38.69 26.11 -25.20
C GLU A 200 39.88 25.85 -26.13
N GLN A 201 40.37 24.61 -26.22
CA GLN A 201 41.41 24.28 -27.18
C GLN A 201 40.81 24.22 -28.60
N PRO A 202 41.29 25.05 -29.55
CA PRO A 202 40.87 24.94 -30.93
C PRO A 202 41.19 23.52 -31.41
N SER A 203 40.17 22.81 -31.86
CA SER A 203 40.30 21.42 -32.29
C SER A 203 41.45 21.31 -33.29
N ILE A 204 42.38 20.39 -33.04
CA ILE A 204 43.57 20.10 -33.86
C ILE A 204 43.20 19.89 -35.34
N THR A 205 41.94 19.56 -35.63
CA THR A 205 41.36 19.42 -36.96
C THR A 205 41.44 20.68 -37.84
N THR A 206 41.53 21.90 -37.28
CA THR A 206 41.55 23.13 -38.12
C THR A 206 42.95 23.51 -38.60
N ALA A 207 44.02 23.01 -37.97
CA ALA A 207 45.39 23.39 -38.31
C ALA A 207 45.92 22.75 -39.61
N ASN A 208 45.23 21.75 -40.17
CA ASN A 208 45.76 20.98 -41.31
C ASN A 208 45.17 21.35 -42.69
N ARG A 209 44.36 22.41 -42.81
CA ARG A 209 43.76 22.82 -44.10
C ARG A 209 44.53 23.89 -44.90
N ASN A 210 45.56 24.54 -44.35
CA ASN A 210 46.21 25.68 -45.01
C ASN A 210 47.56 25.39 -45.69
N SER A 211 48.02 24.14 -45.75
CA SER A 211 49.38 23.82 -46.25
C SER A 211 49.47 23.39 -47.72
N SER A 212 48.43 23.59 -48.56
CA SER A 212 48.38 23.01 -49.91
C SER A 212 47.92 23.98 -51.02
N VAL A 213 48.49 25.18 -51.14
CA VAL A 213 48.44 25.93 -52.41
C VAL A 213 49.71 26.76 -52.56
N GLY A 214 50.68 26.25 -53.31
CA GLY A 214 51.94 26.96 -53.56
C GLY A 214 52.85 26.23 -54.55
N GLY A 215 52.31 25.83 -55.70
CA GLY A 215 53.09 25.28 -56.82
C GLY A 215 52.81 26.06 -58.09
N LYS A 216 53.75 26.92 -58.48
CA LYS A 216 53.94 27.55 -59.80
C LYS A 216 55.45 27.50 -60.10
N PRO A 217 55.93 27.68 -61.34
CA PRO A 217 55.25 28.24 -62.51
C PRO A 217 54.92 27.25 -63.63
#